data_AF-A0A434WI50-F1
#
_entry.id   AF-A0A434WI50-F1
#
_cell.length_a   1.000
_cell.length_b   1.000
_cell.length_c   1.000
_cell.angle_alpha   90.00
_cell.angle_beta   90.00
_cell.angle_gamma   90.00
#
_symmetry.space_group_name_H-M   'P 1'
#
loop_
_entity.id
_entity.type
_entity.pdbx_description
1 polymer ?
#
loop_
_entity_poly.entity_id
_entity_poly.type
_entity_poly.pdbx_seq_one_letter_code
_entity_poly.pdbx_strand_id
1 'polypeptide(L)'
;MKQWHYAVRGQPSDPFTASEIEEFYRSGKLNAGSLIWADGMQQWKPLGETEEFKHLCRPKLPPPLPPADQPEERNGAPDLMSESAVKLAGDNEQLRLSIERSLRVEPAGPWSRYFARQFDLSVITTVLFTATAIGLAYSNPLLFFKLNSIDSRGLFLIFLPAAHIANAVLISLFGNSMGKALFGIKAVPIQTATRFSFSENLGRELRVWTSGLAFGIPLICLATMIPAFNKVKVGQPTSYDEGRANVLAFSSSKARRGGAMLLSIAVLLAIMISNSIDQQAQREASRPSSWTNPETSIPAAIPANWQYEKVSGPNGETLYAFTNTKSGVVAMLGEEKLPNQSLYTYGAGLTKMLSSNISLGKWNASDIANVWVTSGAMNNGNHPAKIFIAQKGSTFWRVILLDQFTSGNKDIAEPDIVRALFSSAGVP
;
A
#
# COMPACT_ATOMS: atom_id res chain seq x y z
N MET A 1 -55.92 -19.21 2.96
CA MET A 1 -54.99 -18.22 3.55
C MET A 1 -54.66 -17.20 2.48
N LYS A 2 -54.70 -15.90 2.79
CA LYS A 2 -54.40 -14.84 1.82
C LYS A 2 -52.91 -14.88 1.47
N GLN A 3 -52.60 -15.07 0.19
CA GLN A 3 -51.22 -15.11 -0.31
C GLN A 3 -50.81 -13.73 -0.82
N TRP A 4 -49.59 -13.33 -0.49
CA TRP A 4 -49.02 -12.03 -0.80
C TRP A 4 -47.81 -12.18 -1.71
N HIS A 5 -47.73 -11.31 -2.71
CA HIS A 5 -46.60 -11.18 -3.62
C HIS A 5 -45.96 -9.82 -3.42
N TYR A 6 -44.65 -9.72 -3.62
CA TYR A 6 -43.94 -8.44 -3.64
C TYR A 6 -43.16 -8.29 -4.95
N ALA A 7 -42.96 -7.05 -5.41
CA ALA A 7 -42.27 -6.80 -6.67
C ALA A 7 -40.75 -6.96 -6.53
N VAL A 8 -40.16 -7.81 -7.36
CA VAL A 8 -38.71 -7.99 -7.49
C VAL A 8 -38.33 -7.77 -8.95
N ARG A 9 -37.54 -6.72 -9.23
CA ARG A 9 -37.10 -6.38 -10.60
C ARG A 9 -38.26 -6.23 -11.60
N GLY A 10 -39.40 -5.71 -11.14
CA GLY A 10 -40.60 -5.54 -11.98
C GLY A 10 -41.41 -6.81 -12.25
N GLN A 11 -41.07 -7.93 -11.60
CA GLN A 11 -41.85 -9.17 -11.64
C GLN A 11 -42.41 -9.53 -10.25
N PRO A 12 -43.56 -10.23 -10.17
CA PRO A 12 -44.10 -10.74 -8.92
C PRO A 12 -43.18 -11.82 -8.33
N SER A 13 -42.98 -11.78 -7.02
CA SER A 13 -42.35 -12.86 -6.27
C SER A 13 -43.25 -14.11 -6.19
N ASP A 14 -42.70 -15.21 -5.69
CA ASP A 14 -43.48 -16.34 -5.20
C ASP A 14 -44.49 -15.88 -4.11
N PRO A 15 -45.58 -16.64 -3.88
CA PRO A 15 -46.57 -16.32 -2.85
C PRO A 15 -46.01 -16.55 -1.44
N PHE A 16 -46.20 -15.57 -0.56
CA PHE A 16 -45.81 -15.60 0.84
C PHE A 16 -47.02 -15.34 1.76
N THR A 17 -46.90 -15.75 3.01
CA THR A 17 -47.84 -15.42 4.08
C THR A 17 -47.62 -14.00 4.60
N ALA A 18 -48.63 -13.42 5.26
CA ALA A 18 -48.51 -12.10 5.86
C ALA A 18 -47.35 -12.02 6.89
N SER A 19 -47.14 -13.07 7.68
CA SER A 19 -46.05 -13.15 8.67
C SER A 19 -44.67 -13.13 8.01
N GLU A 20 -44.50 -13.80 6.87
CA GLU A 20 -43.24 -13.76 6.10
C GLU A 20 -42.99 -12.38 5.50
N ILE A 21 -44.04 -11.69 5.04
CA ILE A 21 -43.95 -10.29 4.58
C ILE A 21 -43.53 -9.36 5.73
N GLU A 22 -44.06 -9.56 6.93
CA GLU A 22 -43.63 -8.81 8.13
C GLU A 22 -42.17 -9.09 8.49
N GLU A 23 -41.72 -10.34 8.40
CA GLU A 23 -40.32 -10.71 8.66
C GLU A 23 -39.37 -10.11 7.61
N PHE A 24 -39.77 -10.09 6.33
CA PHE A 24 -39.02 -9.42 5.28
C PHE A 24 -38.92 -7.90 5.50
N TYR A 25 -39.95 -7.28 6.09
CA TYR A 25 -39.89 -5.88 6.50
C TYR A 25 -38.93 -5.68 7.69
N ARG A 26 -39.02 -6.52 8.73
CA ARG A 26 -38.16 -6.43 9.92
C ARG A 26 -36.68 -6.72 9.62
N SER A 27 -36.40 -7.62 8.69
CA SER A 27 -35.04 -7.93 8.21
C SER A 27 -34.47 -6.92 7.21
N GLY A 28 -35.28 -5.94 6.77
CA GLY A 28 -34.85 -4.91 5.82
C GLY A 28 -34.79 -5.38 4.35
N LYS A 29 -35.27 -6.59 4.06
CA LYS A 29 -35.43 -7.11 2.69
C LYS A 29 -36.53 -6.36 1.93
N LEU A 30 -37.58 -5.93 2.63
CA LEU A 30 -38.63 -5.04 2.16
C LEU A 30 -38.63 -3.76 2.99
N ASN A 31 -39.14 -2.68 2.40
CA ASN A 31 -39.33 -1.39 3.07
C ASN A 31 -40.76 -0.88 2.83
N ALA A 32 -41.12 0.26 3.42
CA ALA A 32 -42.47 0.80 3.31
C ALA A 32 -42.91 1.12 1.86
N GLY A 33 -41.95 1.35 0.96
CA GLY A 33 -42.17 1.59 -0.47
C GLY A 33 -42.19 0.33 -1.33
N SER A 34 -41.95 -0.86 -0.77
CA SER A 34 -42.01 -2.11 -1.52
C SER A 34 -43.43 -2.37 -2.00
N LEU A 35 -43.60 -2.56 -3.30
CA LEU A 35 -44.90 -2.87 -3.89
C LEU A 35 -45.31 -4.29 -3.53
N ILE A 36 -46.48 -4.41 -2.92
CA ILE A 36 -47.12 -5.67 -2.57
C ILE A 36 -48.50 -5.79 -3.21
N TRP A 37 -48.90 -7.02 -3.47
CA TRP A 37 -50.18 -7.35 -4.06
C TRP A 37 -50.66 -8.69 -3.49
N ALA A 38 -51.97 -8.80 -3.32
CA ALA A 38 -52.63 -10.04 -2.94
C ALA A 38 -53.91 -10.19 -3.74
N ASP A 39 -54.40 -11.42 -3.82
CA ASP A 39 -55.66 -11.74 -4.48
C ASP A 39 -56.79 -10.88 -3.90
N GLY A 40 -57.52 -10.19 -4.79
CA GLY A 40 -58.53 -9.17 -4.44
C GLY A 40 -58.06 -7.71 -4.46
N MET A 41 -56.78 -7.40 -4.70
CA MET A 41 -56.31 -6.02 -4.89
C MET A 41 -56.37 -5.62 -6.38
N GLN A 42 -56.94 -4.44 -6.68
CA GLN A 42 -57.02 -3.95 -8.07
C GLN A 42 -55.66 -3.55 -8.66
N GLN A 43 -54.71 -3.14 -7.83
CA GLN A 43 -53.38 -2.71 -8.24
C GLN A 43 -52.36 -2.98 -7.14
N TRP A 44 -51.08 -3.07 -7.53
CA TRP A 44 -49.96 -3.13 -6.59
C TRP A 44 -49.93 -1.87 -5.74
N LYS A 45 -49.76 -2.03 -4.42
CA LYS A 45 -49.67 -0.90 -3.49
C LYS A 45 -48.39 -0.97 -2.66
N PRO A 46 -47.83 0.17 -2.24
CA PRO A 46 -46.74 0.18 -1.27
C PRO A 46 -47.15 -0.53 0.03
N LEU A 47 -46.20 -1.24 0.64
CA LEU A 47 -46.40 -1.96 1.90
C LEU A 47 -46.88 -1.03 3.03
N GLY A 48 -46.34 0.19 3.11
CA GLY A 48 -46.75 1.19 4.10
C GLY A 48 -48.14 1.79 3.88
N GLU A 49 -48.71 1.64 2.68
CA GLU A 49 -50.07 2.12 2.32
C GLU A 49 -51.12 0.99 2.32
N THR A 50 -50.69 -0.24 2.58
CA THR A 50 -51.57 -1.40 2.66
C THR A 50 -52.08 -1.55 4.09
N GLU A 51 -53.40 -1.52 4.28
CA GLU A 51 -54.02 -1.48 5.61
C GLU A 51 -53.58 -2.64 6.51
N GLU A 52 -53.33 -3.84 5.96
CA GLU A 52 -52.81 -4.98 6.75
C GLU A 52 -51.40 -4.74 7.33
N PHE A 53 -50.52 -3.98 6.66
CA PHE A 53 -49.12 -3.79 7.07
C PHE A 53 -48.79 -2.39 7.56
N LYS A 54 -49.76 -1.46 7.50
CA LYS A 54 -49.65 -0.08 7.97
C LYS A 54 -49.18 0.04 9.43
N HIS A 55 -49.50 -0.97 10.25
CA HIS A 55 -49.10 -1.05 11.65
C HIS A 55 -47.57 -1.22 11.84
N LEU A 56 -46.88 -1.83 10.87
CA LEU A 56 -45.41 -1.96 10.88
C LEU A 56 -44.71 -0.61 10.70
N CYS A 57 -45.40 0.36 10.08
CA CYS A 57 -44.84 1.65 9.70
C CYS A 57 -45.22 2.80 10.65
N ARG A 58 -45.95 2.53 11.75
CA ARG A 58 -46.31 3.57 12.73
C ARG A 58 -45.20 3.75 13.78
N PRO A 59 -44.70 4.98 14.01
CA PRO A 59 -43.89 5.24 15.19
C PRO A 59 -44.77 5.10 16.45
N LYS A 60 -44.35 4.28 17.43
CA LYS A 60 -45.00 4.19 18.75
C LYS A 60 -44.79 5.52 19.48
N LEU A 61 -45.81 6.37 19.57
CA LEU A 61 -45.83 7.49 20.51
C LEU A 61 -46.37 7.03 21.88
N PRO A 62 -45.81 7.53 23.01
CA PRO A 62 -46.32 7.24 24.34
C PRO A 62 -47.67 7.94 24.62
N PRO A 63 -48.50 7.42 25.55
CA PRO A 63 -49.83 7.96 25.83
C PRO A 63 -49.77 9.33 26.53
N PRO A 64 -50.79 10.19 26.32
CA PRO A 64 -50.83 11.55 26.87
C PRO A 64 -51.08 11.56 28.39
N LEU A 65 -50.39 12.46 29.10
CA LEU A 65 -50.56 12.72 30.53
C LEU A 65 -51.81 13.58 30.81
N PRO A 66 -52.40 13.51 32.04
CA PRO A 66 -53.65 14.19 32.40
C PRO A 66 -53.50 15.73 32.41
N PRO A 67 -54.60 16.49 32.28
CA PRO A 67 -54.55 17.94 32.27
C PRO A 67 -54.26 18.48 33.67
N ALA A 68 -53.18 19.26 33.82
CA ALA A 68 -52.93 20.08 34.99
C ALA A 68 -53.43 21.51 34.72
N ASP A 69 -54.08 22.08 35.75
CA ASP A 69 -54.72 23.38 35.78
C ASP A 69 -53.83 24.52 35.24
N GLN A 70 -54.44 25.44 34.50
CA GLN A 70 -53.82 26.73 34.19
C GLN A 70 -53.75 27.57 35.48
N PRO A 71 -52.63 28.26 35.71
CA PRO A 71 -52.71 29.71 35.53
C PRO A 71 -51.47 30.38 34.93
N GLU A 72 -51.78 31.51 34.30
CA GLU A 72 -50.99 32.73 34.10
C GLU A 72 -49.95 32.81 32.96
N GLU A 73 -50.29 33.71 32.05
CA GLU A 73 -49.43 34.38 31.09
C GLU A 73 -48.13 34.86 31.73
N ARG A 74 -47.00 34.39 31.21
CA ARG A 74 -45.75 35.12 31.29
C ARG A 74 -45.06 35.12 29.93
N ASN A 75 -45.19 36.25 29.26
CA ASN A 75 -44.47 36.61 28.06
C ASN A 75 -42.95 36.50 28.27
N GLY A 76 -42.27 35.80 27.36
CA GLY A 76 -40.83 35.95 27.10
C GLY A 76 -40.03 34.64 26.99
N ALA A 77 -39.28 34.53 25.88
CA ALA A 77 -38.20 33.58 25.52
C ALA A 77 -38.54 32.49 24.47
N PRO A 78 -37.59 32.15 23.57
CA PRO A 78 -37.85 32.01 22.14
C PRO A 78 -37.84 30.56 21.61
N ASP A 79 -38.56 30.35 20.51
CA ASP A 79 -38.18 29.67 19.26
C ASP A 79 -37.31 28.39 19.25
N LEU A 80 -37.16 27.65 20.36
CA LEU A 80 -36.34 26.42 20.40
C LEU A 80 -37.06 25.17 19.85
N MET A 81 -38.40 25.22 19.76
CA MET A 81 -39.21 24.13 19.18
C MET A 81 -39.28 24.22 17.65
N SER A 82 -39.16 25.42 17.08
CA SER A 82 -39.18 25.60 15.62
C SER A 82 -37.86 25.14 15.01
N GLU A 83 -36.72 25.41 15.64
CA GLU A 83 -35.42 25.02 15.11
C GLU A 83 -35.26 23.49 15.04
N SER A 84 -35.74 22.76 16.05
CA SER A 84 -35.74 21.30 16.07
C SER A 84 -36.70 20.69 15.04
N ALA A 85 -37.90 21.27 14.87
CA ALA A 85 -38.88 20.82 13.89
C ALA A 85 -38.46 21.16 12.45
N VAL A 86 -37.84 22.32 12.22
CA VAL A 86 -37.28 22.74 10.93
C VAL A 86 -36.07 21.88 10.56
N LYS A 87 -35.23 21.51 11.53
CA LYS A 87 -34.09 20.60 11.32
C LYS A 87 -34.56 19.18 10.99
N LEU A 88 -35.54 18.64 11.72
CA LEU A 88 -36.17 17.34 11.41
C LEU A 88 -36.89 17.32 10.05
N ALA A 89 -37.57 18.42 9.69
CA ALA A 89 -38.20 18.56 8.39
C ALA A 89 -37.16 18.66 7.26
N GLY A 90 -36.10 19.45 7.47
CA GLY A 90 -34.98 19.58 6.54
C GLY A 90 -34.19 18.28 6.35
N ASP A 91 -33.98 17.53 7.43
CA ASP A 91 -33.32 16.22 7.40
C ASP A 91 -34.17 15.19 6.63
N ASN A 92 -35.50 15.20 6.83
CA ASN A 92 -36.43 14.33 6.10
C ASN A 92 -36.56 14.69 4.61
N GLU A 93 -36.49 15.97 4.27
CA GLU A 93 -36.53 16.44 2.87
C GLU A 93 -35.21 16.15 2.15
N GLN A 94 -34.07 16.35 2.81
CA GLN A 94 -32.77 15.91 2.30
C GLN A 94 -32.69 14.38 2.16
N LEU A 95 -33.24 13.63 3.11
CA LEU A 95 -33.34 12.17 3.02
C LEU A 95 -34.20 11.77 1.82
N ARG A 96 -35.38 12.38 1.63
CA ARG A 96 -36.23 12.17 0.44
C ARG A 96 -35.50 12.49 -0.86
N LEU A 97 -34.84 13.65 -0.97
CA LEU A 97 -34.08 14.04 -2.17
C LEU A 97 -32.88 13.12 -2.43
N SER A 98 -32.22 12.64 -1.38
CA SER A 98 -31.13 11.66 -1.51
C SER A 98 -31.66 10.29 -1.95
N ILE A 99 -32.84 9.89 -1.47
CA ILE A 99 -33.55 8.67 -1.88
C ILE A 99 -34.00 8.81 -3.33
N GLU A 100 -34.66 9.90 -3.73
CA GLU A 100 -35.06 10.16 -5.11
C GLU A 100 -33.87 10.22 -6.07
N ARG A 101 -32.75 10.82 -5.64
CA ARG A 101 -31.50 10.81 -6.40
C ARG A 101 -30.92 9.40 -6.49
N SER A 102 -31.01 8.59 -5.43
CA SER A 102 -30.56 7.18 -5.45
C SER A 102 -31.48 6.29 -6.30
N LEU A 103 -32.78 6.59 -6.37
CA LEU A 103 -33.76 5.90 -7.21
C LEU A 103 -33.53 6.17 -8.70
N ARG A 104 -32.86 7.28 -9.05
CA ARG A 104 -32.45 7.61 -10.42
C ARG A 104 -31.06 7.10 -10.81
N VAL A 105 -30.31 6.51 -9.88
CA VAL A 105 -28.89 6.18 -10.07
C VAL A 105 -28.66 4.69 -9.86
N GLU A 106 -28.22 4.01 -10.91
CA GLU A 106 -27.97 2.56 -10.87
C GLU A 106 -26.86 2.19 -9.86
N PRO A 107 -26.97 1.04 -9.17
CA PRO A 107 -25.88 0.49 -8.39
C PRO A 107 -24.63 0.26 -9.25
N ALA A 108 -23.46 0.64 -8.73
CA ALA A 108 -22.21 0.40 -9.44
C ALA A 108 -21.92 -1.09 -9.56
N GLY A 109 -21.61 -1.54 -10.78
CA GLY A 109 -21.27 -2.94 -11.07
C GLY A 109 -19.96 -3.42 -10.43
N PRO A 110 -19.75 -4.74 -10.33
CA PRO A 110 -18.65 -5.33 -9.57
C PRO A 110 -17.27 -4.94 -10.13
N TRP A 111 -17.09 -4.96 -11.45
CA TRP A 111 -15.81 -4.63 -12.08
C TRP A 111 -15.40 -3.18 -11.88
N SER A 112 -16.34 -2.23 -11.96
CA SER A 112 -16.05 -0.83 -11.67
C SER A 112 -15.61 -0.62 -10.22
N ARG A 113 -16.21 -1.35 -9.26
CA ARG A 113 -15.78 -1.30 -7.85
C ARG A 113 -14.38 -1.93 -7.67
N TYR A 114 -14.14 -3.08 -8.30
CA TYR A 114 -12.87 -3.80 -8.22
C TYR A 114 -11.72 -2.98 -8.81
N PHE A 115 -11.83 -2.52 -10.06
CA PHE A 115 -10.74 -1.77 -10.70
C PHE A 115 -10.52 -0.40 -10.06
N ALA A 116 -11.57 0.30 -9.62
CA ALA A 116 -11.41 1.53 -8.84
C ALA A 116 -10.56 1.27 -7.58
N ARG A 117 -10.82 0.16 -6.88
CA ARG A 117 -10.06 -0.25 -5.69
C ARG A 117 -8.63 -0.63 -6.02
N GLN A 118 -8.41 -1.41 -7.08
CA GLN A 118 -7.06 -1.81 -7.49
C GLN A 118 -6.23 -0.61 -7.89
N PHE A 119 -6.82 0.36 -8.59
CA PHE A 119 -6.17 1.62 -8.92
C PHE A 119 -5.81 2.41 -7.66
N ASP A 120 -6.77 2.61 -6.74
CA ASP A 120 -6.54 3.32 -5.47
C ASP A 120 -5.35 2.70 -4.71
N LEU A 121 -5.42 1.38 -4.47
CA LEU A 121 -4.38 0.70 -3.69
C LEU A 121 -3.03 0.75 -4.40
N SER A 122 -2.97 0.47 -5.70
CA SER A 122 -1.70 0.46 -6.45
C SER A 122 -1.00 1.82 -6.43
N VAL A 123 -1.75 2.90 -6.68
CA VAL A 123 -1.18 4.25 -6.69
C VAL A 123 -0.72 4.64 -5.29
N ILE A 124 -1.56 4.44 -4.27
CA ILE A 124 -1.25 4.85 -2.90
C ILE A 124 -0.08 4.03 -2.35
N THR A 125 -0.03 2.71 -2.55
CA THR A 125 1.10 1.89 -2.08
C THR A 125 2.40 2.29 -2.75
N THR A 126 2.38 2.56 -4.06
CA THR A 126 3.59 3.01 -4.78
C THR A 126 4.07 4.36 -4.25
N VAL A 127 3.17 5.32 -4.05
CA VAL A 127 3.54 6.63 -3.47
C VAL A 127 4.11 6.48 -2.06
N LEU A 128 3.47 5.68 -1.20
CA LEU A 128 3.94 5.44 0.17
C LEU A 128 5.31 4.76 0.18
N PHE A 129 5.51 3.74 -0.67
CA PHE A 129 6.79 3.05 -0.80
C PHE A 129 7.88 4.02 -1.27
N THR A 130 7.66 4.76 -2.35
CA THR A 130 8.63 5.72 -2.89
C THR A 130 8.96 6.83 -1.88
N ALA A 131 7.96 7.41 -1.22
CA ALA A 131 8.19 8.44 -0.21
C ALA A 131 8.99 7.91 0.98
N THR A 132 8.69 6.67 1.42
CA THR A 132 9.43 6.01 2.50
C THR A 132 10.86 5.70 2.08
N ALA A 133 11.06 5.19 0.87
CA ALA A 133 12.37 4.89 0.32
C ALA A 133 13.25 6.14 0.24
N ILE A 134 12.72 7.26 -0.28
CA ILE A 134 13.41 8.55 -0.32
C ILE A 134 13.75 9.02 1.10
N GLY A 135 12.77 9.01 2.02
CA GLY A 135 12.99 9.44 3.40
C GLY A 135 14.06 8.62 4.12
N LEU A 136 14.06 7.29 3.94
CA LEU A 136 15.05 6.40 4.53
C LEU A 136 16.43 6.53 3.89
N ALA A 137 16.52 6.78 2.58
CA ALA A 137 17.80 6.99 1.91
C ALA A 137 18.61 8.13 2.56
N TYR A 138 17.95 9.18 3.02
CA TYR A 138 18.59 10.30 3.71
C TYR A 138 18.73 10.12 5.23
N SER A 139 17.75 9.49 5.88
CA SER A 139 17.71 9.42 7.35
C SER A 139 18.31 8.15 7.96
N ASN A 140 18.21 7.01 7.27
CA ASN A 140 18.69 5.72 7.74
C ASN A 140 19.01 4.79 6.56
N PRO A 141 20.21 4.90 5.97
CA PRO A 141 20.64 4.11 4.83
C PRO A 141 20.59 2.59 5.06
N LEU A 142 20.86 2.14 6.30
CA LEU A 142 20.76 0.71 6.67
C LEU A 142 19.32 0.21 6.56
N LEU A 143 18.35 0.96 7.07
CA LEU A 143 16.94 0.56 7.00
C LEU A 143 16.42 0.67 5.54
N PHE A 144 16.87 1.67 4.78
CA PHE A 144 16.61 1.75 3.34
C PHE A 144 17.08 0.48 2.62
N PHE A 145 18.33 0.06 2.83
CA PHE A 145 18.87 -1.15 2.22
C PHE A 145 18.10 -2.41 2.64
N LYS A 146 17.77 -2.55 3.93
CA LYS A 146 16.95 -3.66 4.43
C LYS A 146 15.55 -3.68 3.81
N LEU A 147 14.91 -2.53 3.64
CA LEU A 147 13.58 -2.43 3.04
C LEU A 147 13.61 -2.86 1.56
N ASN A 148 14.61 -2.42 0.80
CA ASN A 148 14.77 -2.76 -0.62
C ASN A 148 15.15 -4.23 -0.88
N SER A 149 15.61 -4.96 0.14
CA SER A 149 15.89 -6.40 0.03
C SER A 149 14.68 -7.29 0.34
N ILE A 150 13.55 -6.72 0.80
CA ILE A 150 12.30 -7.47 0.99
C ILE A 150 11.63 -7.71 -0.36
N ASP A 151 11.09 -8.91 -0.58
CA ASP A 151 10.31 -9.22 -1.77
C ASP A 151 9.14 -8.24 -1.97
N SER A 152 8.90 -7.82 -3.20
CA SER A 152 7.88 -6.81 -3.53
C SER A 152 6.47 -7.19 -3.07
N ARG A 153 6.14 -8.49 -2.99
CA ARG A 153 4.86 -8.96 -2.45
C ARG A 153 4.78 -8.77 -0.94
N GLY A 154 5.88 -9.01 -0.24
CA GLY A 154 6.01 -8.73 1.19
C GLY A 154 5.89 -7.23 1.48
N LEU A 155 6.56 -6.40 0.69
CA LEU A 155 6.44 -4.94 0.79
C LEU A 155 5.00 -4.47 0.58
N PHE A 156 4.29 -4.98 -0.42
CA PHE A 156 2.88 -4.65 -0.60
C PHE A 156 2.04 -4.93 0.66
N LEU A 157 2.24 -6.09 1.29
CA LEU A 157 1.52 -6.45 2.53
C LEU A 157 1.89 -5.56 3.72
N ILE A 158 3.16 -5.17 3.86
CA ILE A 158 3.64 -4.26 4.91
C ILE A 158 2.99 -2.87 4.76
N PHE A 159 2.87 -2.37 3.53
CA PHE A 159 2.33 -1.04 3.25
C PHE A 159 0.81 -0.99 3.12
N LEU A 160 0.14 -2.14 2.95
CA LEU A 160 -1.31 -2.21 2.76
C LEU A 160 -2.14 -1.56 3.89
N PRO A 161 -1.84 -1.74 5.19
CA PRO A 161 -2.56 -1.05 6.26
C PRO A 161 -2.45 0.47 6.14
N ALA A 162 -1.24 0.98 5.89
CA ALA A 162 -0.99 2.41 5.70
C ALA A 162 -1.72 2.95 4.46
N ALA A 163 -1.80 2.15 3.38
CA ALA A 163 -2.54 2.51 2.18
C ALA A 163 -4.05 2.65 2.43
N HIS A 164 -4.64 1.78 3.26
CA HIS A 164 -6.05 1.90 3.65
C HIS A 164 -6.33 3.15 4.49
N ILE A 165 -5.44 3.49 5.42
CA ILE A 165 -5.52 4.72 6.21
C ILE A 165 -5.40 5.94 5.29
N ALA A 166 -4.40 5.97 4.41
CA ALA A 166 -4.19 7.06 3.45
C ALA A 166 -5.40 7.23 2.51
N ASN A 167 -5.97 6.13 2.02
CA ASN A 167 -7.19 6.19 1.20
C ASN A 167 -8.40 6.73 2.00
N ALA A 168 -8.55 6.37 3.28
CA ALA A 168 -9.59 6.93 4.14
C ALA A 168 -9.43 8.45 4.33
N VAL A 169 -8.18 8.93 4.49
CA VAL A 169 -7.86 10.37 4.54
C VAL A 169 -8.26 11.04 3.22
N LEU A 170 -7.84 10.49 2.07
CA LEU A 170 -8.18 11.03 0.74
C LEU A 170 -9.70 11.11 0.53
N ILE A 171 -10.44 10.05 0.87
CA ILE A 171 -11.91 10.05 0.76
C ILE A 171 -12.52 11.12 1.67
N SER A 172 -11.99 11.32 2.87
CA SER A 172 -12.52 12.29 3.82
C SER A 172 -12.25 13.74 3.39
N LEU A 173 -11.10 13.99 2.75
CA LEU A 173 -10.74 15.31 2.21
C LEU A 173 -11.50 15.64 0.91
N PHE A 174 -11.54 14.71 -0.03
CA PHE A 174 -12.07 14.95 -1.38
C PHE A 174 -13.51 14.46 -1.58
N GLY A 175 -14.08 13.75 -0.60
CA GLY A 175 -15.42 13.17 -0.65
C GLY A 175 -15.55 11.95 -1.57
N ASN A 176 -14.48 11.48 -2.19
CA ASN A 176 -14.40 10.25 -2.98
C ASN A 176 -12.94 9.76 -3.09
N SER A 177 -12.73 8.50 -3.47
CA SER A 177 -11.37 8.03 -3.79
C SER A 177 -10.98 8.32 -5.24
N MET A 178 -9.69 8.32 -5.54
CA MET A 178 -9.14 8.64 -6.86
C MET A 178 -9.69 7.71 -7.95
N GLY A 179 -9.66 6.40 -7.70
CA GLY A 179 -10.18 5.37 -8.58
C GLY A 179 -11.70 5.44 -8.69
N LYS A 180 -12.44 5.65 -7.61
CA LYS A 180 -13.90 5.80 -7.71
C LYS A 180 -14.29 7.03 -8.52
N ALA A 181 -13.54 8.13 -8.38
CA ALA A 181 -13.69 9.31 -9.21
C ALA A 181 -13.39 9.02 -10.68
N LEU A 182 -12.33 8.27 -11.00
CA LEU A 182 -12.02 7.83 -12.36
C LEU A 182 -13.20 7.07 -13.00
N PHE A 183 -13.79 6.13 -12.25
CA PHE A 183 -14.92 5.31 -12.71
C PHE A 183 -16.28 6.02 -12.70
N GLY A 184 -16.38 7.20 -12.09
CA GLY A 184 -17.65 7.91 -11.94
C GLY A 184 -18.61 7.22 -10.97
N ILE A 185 -18.07 6.53 -9.96
CA ILE A 185 -18.85 5.87 -8.92
C ILE A 185 -18.57 6.53 -7.57
N LYS A 186 -19.50 6.42 -6.62
CA LYS A 186 -19.32 6.99 -5.28
C LYS A 186 -20.07 6.16 -4.25
N ALA A 187 -19.46 6.00 -3.07
CA ALA A 187 -20.12 5.42 -1.92
C ALA A 187 -20.90 6.51 -1.17
N VAL A 188 -22.17 6.25 -0.89
CA VAL A 188 -23.09 7.16 -0.22
C VAL A 188 -23.58 6.48 1.07
N PRO A 189 -23.54 7.15 2.23
CA PRO A 189 -24.09 6.61 3.47
C PRO A 189 -25.60 6.35 3.36
N ILE A 190 -26.07 5.28 4.03
CA ILE A 190 -27.51 4.94 4.09
C ILE A 190 -28.22 5.77 5.17
N GLN A 191 -27.54 6.09 6.27
CA GLN A 191 -28.14 6.71 7.46
C GLN A 191 -27.98 8.23 7.52
N THR A 192 -26.99 8.79 6.80
CA THR A 192 -26.61 10.20 6.91
C THR A 192 -26.87 10.92 5.58
N ALA A 193 -27.53 12.08 5.60
CA ALA A 193 -27.90 12.82 4.39
C ALA A 193 -26.71 13.49 3.66
N THR A 194 -25.54 13.59 4.30
CA THR A 194 -24.44 14.43 3.80
C THR A 194 -23.26 13.61 3.26
N ARG A 195 -22.36 13.13 4.12
CA ARG A 195 -21.12 12.40 3.76
C ARG A 195 -20.66 11.52 4.93
N PHE A 196 -19.80 10.54 4.64
CA PHE A 196 -19.08 9.81 5.69
C PHE A 196 -18.09 10.74 6.41
N SER A 197 -18.09 10.67 7.74
CA SER A 197 -17.00 11.18 8.58
C SER A 197 -15.71 10.38 8.37
N PHE A 198 -14.59 10.91 8.87
CA PHE A 198 -13.30 10.20 8.80
C PHE A 198 -13.35 8.81 9.46
N SER A 199 -13.97 8.72 10.64
CA SER A 199 -14.08 7.45 11.38
C SER A 199 -14.90 6.40 10.63
N GLU A 200 -15.98 6.82 9.96
CA GLU A 200 -16.82 5.93 9.16
C GLU A 200 -16.08 5.47 7.89
N ASN A 201 -15.35 6.37 7.23
CA ASN A 201 -14.50 6.03 6.09
C ASN A 201 -13.39 5.05 6.50
N LEU A 202 -12.68 5.32 7.59
CA LEU A 202 -11.62 4.45 8.08
C LEU A 202 -12.17 3.08 8.48
N GLY A 203 -13.26 3.03 9.26
CA GLY A 203 -13.89 1.77 9.64
C GLY A 203 -14.39 0.98 8.43
N ARG A 204 -14.86 1.65 7.38
CA ARG A 204 -15.22 1.01 6.12
C ARG A 204 -14.00 0.48 5.38
N GLU A 205 -12.92 1.25 5.27
CA GLU A 205 -11.67 0.83 4.62
C GLU A 205 -11.05 -0.39 5.31
N LEU A 206 -11.06 -0.44 6.66
CA LEU A 206 -10.57 -1.60 7.43
C LEU A 206 -11.45 -2.85 7.24
N ARG A 207 -12.78 -2.69 7.12
CA ARG A 207 -13.67 -3.82 6.77
C ARG A 207 -13.45 -4.31 5.35
N VAL A 208 -13.18 -3.40 4.41
CA VAL A 208 -12.79 -3.81 3.05
C VAL A 208 -11.48 -4.58 3.08
N TRP A 209 -10.49 -4.14 3.86
CA TRP A 209 -9.21 -4.83 4.00
C TRP A 209 -9.37 -6.26 4.55
N THR A 210 -10.19 -6.41 5.59
CA THR A 210 -10.37 -7.70 6.31
C THR A 210 -11.41 -8.60 5.64
N SER A 211 -12.66 -8.14 5.49
CA SER A 211 -13.79 -8.91 4.97
C SER A 211 -13.92 -8.85 3.45
N GLY A 212 -13.21 -7.95 2.79
CA GLY A 212 -13.11 -7.87 1.34
C GLY A 212 -11.84 -8.54 0.82
N LEU A 213 -10.68 -8.03 1.21
CA LEU A 213 -9.39 -8.43 0.66
C LEU A 213 -8.69 -9.55 1.45
N ALA A 214 -9.27 -10.04 2.56
CA ALA A 214 -8.67 -11.05 3.42
C ALA A 214 -7.21 -10.71 3.77
N PHE A 215 -7.00 -9.49 4.29
CA PHE A 215 -5.69 -8.90 4.59
C PHE A 215 -4.78 -8.68 3.37
N GLY A 216 -5.27 -8.86 2.15
CA GLY A 216 -4.47 -8.82 0.93
C GLY A 216 -3.76 -10.14 0.62
N ILE A 217 -4.05 -11.22 1.36
CA ILE A 217 -3.40 -12.52 1.13
C ILE A 217 -3.89 -13.11 -0.20
N PRO A 218 -2.97 -13.39 -1.15
CA PRO A 218 -3.34 -13.97 -2.43
C PRO A 218 -4.08 -15.30 -2.26
N LEU A 219 -4.99 -15.60 -3.19
CA LEU A 219 -5.90 -16.77 -3.20
C LEU A 219 -6.94 -16.78 -2.08
N ILE A 220 -6.58 -16.45 -0.83
CA ILE A 220 -7.54 -16.36 0.29
C ILE A 220 -8.55 -15.26 0.03
N CYS A 221 -8.12 -14.13 -0.53
CA CYS A 221 -9.01 -13.03 -0.91
C CYS A 221 -10.08 -13.43 -1.94
N LEU A 222 -9.91 -14.53 -2.68
CA LEU A 222 -10.94 -15.02 -3.61
C LEU A 222 -12.15 -15.59 -2.86
N ALA A 223 -11.94 -16.19 -1.68
CA ALA A 223 -13.02 -16.72 -0.86
C ALA A 223 -13.99 -15.62 -0.37
N THR A 224 -13.50 -14.38 -0.23
CA THR A 224 -14.31 -13.21 0.13
C THR A 224 -14.81 -12.44 -1.10
N MET A 225 -13.99 -12.33 -2.14
CA MET A 225 -14.32 -11.56 -3.35
C MET A 225 -15.31 -12.25 -4.29
N ILE A 226 -15.28 -13.59 -4.42
CA ILE A 226 -16.22 -14.31 -5.31
C ILE A 226 -17.68 -14.18 -4.80
N PRO A 227 -17.99 -14.41 -3.50
CA PRO A 227 -19.33 -14.16 -2.98
C PRO A 227 -19.75 -12.69 -3.09
N ALA A 228 -18.83 -11.76 -2.80
CA ALA A 228 -19.09 -10.33 -2.94
C ALA A 228 -19.41 -9.94 -4.40
N PHE A 229 -18.71 -10.52 -5.38
CA PHE A 229 -18.97 -10.32 -6.80
C PHE A 229 -20.40 -10.77 -7.16
N ASN A 230 -20.80 -11.96 -6.72
CA ASN A 230 -22.13 -12.49 -6.98
C ASN A 230 -23.24 -11.62 -6.37
N LYS A 231 -23.05 -11.12 -5.13
CA LYS A 231 -23.97 -10.17 -4.49
C LYS A 231 -24.10 -8.87 -5.28
N VAL A 232 -22.98 -8.23 -5.62
CA VAL A 232 -23.02 -6.95 -6.36
C VAL A 232 -23.61 -7.13 -7.76
N LYS A 233 -23.36 -8.26 -8.43
CA LYS A 233 -23.93 -8.58 -9.75
C LYS A 233 -25.47 -8.58 -9.73
N VAL A 234 -26.08 -8.97 -8.61
CA VAL A 234 -27.55 -8.97 -8.46
C VAL A 234 -28.11 -7.69 -7.84
N GLY A 235 -27.27 -6.69 -7.57
CA GLY A 235 -27.66 -5.40 -6.98
C GLY A 235 -27.62 -5.37 -5.44
N GLN A 236 -27.14 -6.42 -4.80
CA GLN A 236 -27.03 -6.48 -3.33
C GLN A 236 -25.74 -5.79 -2.83
N PRO A 237 -25.75 -5.25 -1.59
CA PRO A 237 -24.55 -4.72 -0.96
C PRO A 237 -23.55 -5.83 -0.63
N THR A 238 -22.27 -5.46 -0.52
CA THR A 238 -21.23 -6.35 0.00
C THR A 238 -21.29 -6.41 1.53
N SER A 239 -20.72 -7.44 2.15
CA SER A 239 -20.69 -7.61 3.62
C SER A 239 -20.11 -6.39 4.36
N TYR A 240 -19.11 -5.73 3.78
CA TYR A 240 -18.48 -4.54 4.35
C TYR A 240 -19.25 -3.23 4.10
N ASP A 241 -20.24 -3.22 3.20
CA ASP A 241 -21.11 -2.06 2.89
C ASP A 241 -22.54 -2.23 3.45
N GLU A 242 -22.96 -3.46 3.79
CA GLU A 242 -24.30 -3.80 4.28
C GLU A 242 -24.71 -2.95 5.49
N GLY A 243 -25.91 -2.37 5.42
CA GLY A 243 -26.49 -1.48 6.43
C GLY A 243 -25.81 -0.11 6.58
N ARG A 244 -24.79 0.20 5.76
CA ARG A 244 -23.93 1.39 5.94
C ARG A 244 -23.79 2.24 4.69
N ALA A 245 -23.55 1.63 3.53
CA ALA A 245 -23.19 2.32 2.32
C ALA A 245 -23.82 1.71 1.07
N ASN A 246 -24.27 2.57 0.15
CA ASN A 246 -24.60 2.20 -1.21
C ASN A 246 -23.57 2.77 -2.17
N VAL A 247 -23.02 1.93 -3.06
CA VAL A 247 -22.10 2.40 -4.11
C VAL A 247 -22.87 2.59 -5.40
N LEU A 248 -23.01 3.83 -5.82
CA LEU A 248 -23.86 4.27 -6.91
C LEU A 248 -23.02 4.74 -8.10
N ALA A 249 -23.54 4.57 -9.32
CA ALA A 249 -22.89 4.95 -10.56
C ALA A 249 -23.40 6.30 -11.10
N PHE A 250 -22.62 7.36 -10.90
CA PHE A 250 -22.95 8.72 -11.36
C PHE A 250 -22.57 8.98 -12.83
N SER A 251 -22.06 7.96 -13.54
CA SER A 251 -21.77 8.02 -14.96
C SER A 251 -22.18 6.71 -15.65
N SER A 252 -23.03 6.81 -16.66
CA SER A 252 -23.43 5.69 -17.51
C SER A 252 -22.47 5.44 -18.68
N SER A 253 -21.48 6.32 -18.89
CA SER A 253 -20.55 6.25 -20.04
C SER A 253 -19.77 4.95 -20.05
N LYS A 254 -19.96 4.16 -21.12
CA LYS A 254 -19.20 2.93 -21.36
C LYS A 254 -17.73 3.25 -21.69
N ALA A 255 -17.48 4.32 -22.45
CA ALA A 255 -16.14 4.76 -22.82
C ALA A 255 -15.31 5.16 -21.59
N ARG A 256 -15.88 5.94 -20.66
CA ARG A 256 -15.21 6.30 -19.40
C ARG A 256 -14.83 5.06 -18.60
N ARG A 257 -15.77 4.12 -18.44
CA ARG A 257 -15.53 2.87 -17.70
C ARG A 257 -14.44 2.03 -18.37
N GLY A 258 -14.48 1.88 -19.69
CA GLY A 258 -13.46 1.16 -20.46
C GLY A 258 -12.08 1.81 -20.32
N GLY A 259 -11.97 3.12 -20.53
CA GLY A 259 -10.72 3.87 -20.35
C GLY A 259 -10.17 3.78 -18.93
N ALA A 260 -11.04 3.87 -17.91
CA ALA A 260 -10.65 3.71 -16.51
C ALA A 260 -10.10 2.30 -16.20
N MET A 261 -10.71 1.26 -16.78
CA MET A 261 -10.21 -0.12 -16.66
C MET A 261 -8.85 -0.27 -17.34
N LEU A 262 -8.71 0.23 -18.57
CA LEU A 262 -7.44 0.19 -19.31
C LEU A 262 -6.33 0.92 -18.55
N LEU A 263 -6.60 2.09 -18.00
CA LEU A 263 -5.64 2.83 -17.18
C LEU A 263 -5.25 2.02 -15.92
N SER A 264 -6.22 1.41 -15.25
CA SER A 264 -5.96 0.57 -14.06
C SER A 264 -5.08 -0.64 -14.41
N ILE A 265 -5.36 -1.30 -15.53
CA ILE A 265 -4.56 -2.41 -16.03
C ILE A 265 -3.15 -1.94 -16.43
N ALA A 266 -3.03 -0.80 -17.11
CA ALA A 266 -1.74 -0.24 -17.50
C ALA A 266 -0.86 0.09 -16.29
N VAL A 267 -1.43 0.67 -15.23
CA VAL A 267 -0.70 0.92 -13.96
C VAL A 267 -0.24 -0.39 -13.33
N LEU A 268 -1.10 -1.41 -13.25
CA LEU A 268 -0.73 -2.72 -12.71
C LEU A 268 0.38 -3.40 -13.53
N LEU A 269 0.28 -3.35 -14.86
CA LEU A 269 1.30 -3.89 -15.75
C LEU A 269 2.63 -3.16 -15.60
N ALA A 270 2.62 -1.82 -15.49
CA ALA A 270 3.82 -1.04 -15.26
C ALA A 270 4.51 -1.44 -13.93
N ILE A 271 3.73 -1.63 -12.86
CA ILE A 271 4.25 -2.10 -11.57
C ILE A 271 4.81 -3.52 -11.70
N MET A 272 4.11 -4.43 -12.38
CA MET A 272 4.58 -5.81 -12.59
C MET A 272 5.86 -5.86 -13.44
N ILE A 273 5.97 -5.03 -14.48
CA ILE A 273 7.16 -4.93 -15.32
C ILE A 273 8.33 -4.39 -14.48
N SER A 274 8.12 -3.31 -13.72
CA SER A 274 9.14 -2.77 -12.80
C SER A 274 9.65 -3.84 -11.84
N ASN A 275 8.74 -4.52 -11.14
CA ASN A 275 9.08 -5.58 -10.19
C ASN A 275 9.80 -6.75 -10.87
N SER A 276 9.46 -7.07 -12.12
CA SER A 276 10.13 -8.13 -12.90
C SER A 276 11.56 -7.73 -13.25
N ILE A 277 11.78 -6.48 -13.67
CA ILE A 277 13.11 -5.94 -13.97
C ILE A 277 13.97 -5.97 -12.71
N ASP A 278 13.45 -5.51 -11.57
CA ASP A 278 14.16 -5.52 -10.30
C ASP A 278 14.54 -6.94 -9.86
N GLN A 279 13.60 -7.89 -9.96
CA GLN A 279 13.89 -9.29 -9.65
C GLN A 279 14.91 -9.92 -10.61
N GLN A 280 14.93 -9.52 -11.89
CA GLN A 280 15.94 -9.98 -12.83
C GLN A 280 17.33 -9.44 -12.44
N ALA A 281 17.44 -8.15 -12.16
CA ALA A 281 18.68 -7.53 -11.71
C ALA A 281 19.21 -8.18 -10.42
N GLN A 282 18.34 -8.47 -9.45
CA GLN A 282 18.72 -9.19 -8.23
C GLN A 282 19.20 -10.62 -8.50
N ARG A 283 18.53 -11.35 -9.41
CA ARG A 283 18.96 -12.71 -9.80
C ARG A 283 20.30 -12.70 -10.51
N GLU A 284 20.55 -11.72 -11.38
CA GLU A 284 21.84 -11.53 -12.03
C GLU A 284 22.93 -11.22 -11.01
N ALA A 285 22.65 -10.32 -10.05
CA ALA A 285 23.56 -10.02 -8.93
C ALA A 285 23.93 -11.26 -8.12
N SER A 286 22.99 -12.20 -7.94
CA SER A 286 23.20 -13.39 -7.12
C SER A 286 24.11 -14.45 -7.75
N ARG A 287 24.54 -14.27 -9.01
CA ARG A 287 25.41 -15.20 -9.72
C ARG A 287 26.86 -14.69 -9.71
N PRO A 288 27.87 -15.59 -9.69
CA PRO A 288 29.25 -15.18 -9.93
C PRO A 288 29.38 -14.52 -11.31
N SER A 289 30.26 -13.53 -11.42
CA SER A 289 30.54 -12.83 -12.68
C SER A 289 32.04 -12.88 -13.00
N SER A 290 32.41 -12.56 -14.23
CA SER A 290 33.83 -12.42 -14.61
C SER A 290 34.16 -10.94 -14.75
N TRP A 291 35.32 -10.55 -14.23
CA TRP A 291 35.85 -9.21 -14.40
C TRP A 291 37.30 -9.30 -14.84
N THR A 292 37.70 -8.45 -15.79
CA THR A 292 39.09 -8.38 -16.25
C THR A 292 39.69 -7.10 -15.72
N ASN A 293 40.81 -7.23 -15.01
CA ASN A 293 41.54 -6.08 -14.50
C ASN A 293 42.08 -5.26 -15.69
N PRO A 294 41.67 -3.99 -15.85
CA PRO A 294 42.08 -3.17 -17.00
C PRO A 294 43.58 -2.90 -17.06
N GLU A 295 44.27 -2.88 -15.92
CA GLU A 295 45.70 -2.55 -15.85
C GLU A 295 46.58 -3.77 -16.17
N THR A 296 46.15 -4.97 -15.80
CA THR A 296 46.92 -6.21 -15.99
C THR A 296 46.40 -7.09 -17.12
N SER A 297 45.18 -6.85 -17.61
CA SER A 297 44.43 -7.71 -18.52
C SER A 297 44.21 -9.15 -18.01
N ILE A 298 44.32 -9.39 -16.69
CA ILE A 298 44.10 -10.72 -16.09
C ILE A 298 42.63 -10.82 -15.64
N PRO A 299 41.90 -11.89 -16.06
CA PRO A 299 40.54 -12.13 -15.61
C PRO A 299 40.49 -12.69 -14.18
N ALA A 300 39.44 -12.35 -13.45
CA ALA A 300 39.11 -12.88 -12.14
C ALA A 300 37.61 -13.21 -12.04
N ALA A 301 37.32 -14.32 -11.37
CA ALA A 301 35.95 -14.71 -11.04
C ALA A 301 35.49 -13.92 -9.81
N ILE A 302 34.54 -13.02 -10.01
CA ILE A 302 33.90 -12.24 -8.96
C ILE A 302 32.84 -13.12 -8.28
N PRO A 303 32.87 -13.29 -6.94
CA PRO A 303 31.93 -14.14 -6.22
C PRO A 303 30.47 -13.70 -6.39
N ALA A 304 29.55 -14.62 -6.13
CA ALA A 304 28.11 -14.34 -6.12
C ALA A 304 27.76 -13.20 -5.16
N ASN A 305 26.72 -12.42 -5.52
CA ASN A 305 26.24 -11.24 -4.80
C ASN A 305 27.16 -10.02 -4.88
N TRP A 306 28.26 -10.06 -5.64
CA TRP A 306 29.08 -8.89 -5.91
C TRP A 306 28.78 -8.34 -7.29
N GLN A 307 28.47 -7.05 -7.35
CA GLN A 307 28.35 -6.29 -8.59
C GLN A 307 29.41 -5.22 -8.61
N TYR A 308 29.91 -4.84 -9.79
CA TYR A 308 30.88 -3.77 -9.91
C TYR A 308 30.35 -2.62 -10.75
N GLU A 309 30.77 -1.43 -10.39
CA GLU A 309 30.48 -0.20 -11.11
C GLU A 309 31.75 0.63 -11.27
N LYS A 310 31.76 1.44 -12.34
CA LYS A 310 32.80 2.45 -12.55
C LYS A 310 32.39 3.70 -11.79
N VAL A 311 33.23 4.14 -10.88
CA VAL A 311 33.02 5.35 -10.08
C VAL A 311 34.15 6.33 -10.34
N SER A 312 33.83 7.62 -10.41
CA SER A 312 34.85 8.66 -10.52
C SER A 312 35.53 8.84 -9.16
N GLY A 313 36.85 8.68 -9.13
CA GLY A 313 37.66 8.95 -7.96
C GLY A 313 37.78 10.44 -7.65
N PRO A 314 38.31 10.80 -6.48
CA PRO A 314 38.42 12.20 -6.03
C PRO A 314 39.20 13.11 -6.97
N ASN A 315 40.11 12.54 -7.78
CA ASN A 315 40.94 13.28 -8.73
C ASN A 315 40.49 13.07 -10.19
N GLY A 316 39.28 12.54 -10.41
CA GLY A 316 38.70 12.28 -11.73
C GLY A 316 39.16 10.97 -12.39
N GLU A 317 39.94 10.14 -11.69
CA GLU A 317 40.33 8.82 -12.15
C GLU A 317 39.14 7.84 -12.18
N THR A 318 39.18 6.81 -13.03
CA THR A 318 38.16 5.75 -13.01
C THR A 318 38.53 4.72 -11.95
N LEU A 319 37.73 4.60 -10.90
CA LEU A 319 37.82 3.56 -9.88
C LEU A 319 36.79 2.46 -10.15
N TYR A 320 37.10 1.26 -9.69
CA TYR A 320 36.20 0.10 -9.76
C TYR A 320 35.74 -0.25 -8.35
N ALA A 321 34.47 0.05 -8.06
CA ALA A 321 33.84 -0.31 -6.80
C ALA A 321 33.04 -1.58 -6.99
N PHE A 322 33.25 -2.56 -6.12
CA PHE A 322 32.51 -3.81 -6.08
C PHE A 322 31.61 -3.76 -4.85
N THR A 323 30.32 -3.97 -4.98
CA THR A 323 29.35 -3.89 -3.89
C THR A 323 28.69 -5.24 -3.69
N ASN A 324 28.71 -5.74 -2.46
CA ASN A 324 27.97 -6.93 -2.07
C ASN A 324 26.50 -6.58 -1.87
N THR A 325 25.60 -7.13 -2.69
CA THR A 325 24.17 -6.81 -2.71
C THR A 325 23.40 -7.39 -1.52
N LYS A 326 24.03 -8.21 -0.66
CA LYS A 326 23.43 -8.74 0.56
C LYS A 326 23.95 -8.07 1.83
N SER A 327 25.27 -7.90 1.93
CA SER A 327 25.89 -7.28 3.11
C SER A 327 25.99 -5.76 2.98
N GLY A 328 25.96 -5.24 1.76
CA GLY A 328 26.18 -3.83 1.45
C GLY A 328 27.64 -3.40 1.58
N VAL A 329 28.56 -4.34 1.82
CA VAL A 329 30.00 -4.08 1.86
C VAL A 329 30.49 -3.65 0.49
N VAL A 330 31.30 -2.61 0.45
CA VAL A 330 31.96 -2.11 -0.77
C VAL A 330 33.44 -2.47 -0.72
N ALA A 331 33.95 -3.04 -1.80
CA ALA A 331 35.37 -3.30 -2.03
C ALA A 331 35.88 -2.38 -3.15
N MET A 332 36.96 -1.64 -2.89
CA MET A 332 37.60 -0.79 -3.88
C MET A 332 39.01 -1.30 -4.16
N LEU A 333 39.29 -1.61 -5.43
CA LEU A 333 40.66 -1.93 -5.88
C LEU A 333 41.36 -0.64 -6.29
N GLY A 334 42.56 -0.41 -5.77
CA GLY A 334 43.43 0.67 -6.19
C GLY A 334 44.84 0.18 -6.45
N GLU A 335 45.55 0.88 -7.33
CA GLU A 335 46.98 0.69 -7.53
C GLU A 335 47.75 2.00 -7.31
N GLU A 336 49.05 1.87 -7.10
CA GLU A 336 49.99 2.99 -7.06
C GLU A 336 51.39 2.52 -7.46
N LYS A 337 52.04 3.24 -8.38
CA LYS A 337 53.39 2.92 -8.85
C LYS A 337 54.40 3.76 -8.07
N LEU A 338 55.16 3.12 -7.19
CA LEU A 338 56.18 3.75 -6.36
C LEU A 338 57.49 2.96 -6.45
N PRO A 339 58.41 3.34 -7.34
CA PRO A 339 59.69 2.66 -7.44
C PRO A 339 60.50 2.81 -6.13
N ASN A 340 61.26 1.76 -5.79
CA ASN A 340 62.18 1.73 -4.64
C ASN A 340 61.54 1.90 -3.26
N GLN A 341 60.24 1.63 -3.12
CA GLN A 341 59.55 1.60 -1.84
C GLN A 341 59.33 0.17 -1.34
N SER A 342 59.27 0.02 -0.01
CA SER A 342 58.88 -1.25 0.64
C SER A 342 57.38 -1.26 0.96
N LEU A 343 56.78 -2.44 1.05
CA LEU A 343 55.39 -2.61 1.49
C LEU A 343 55.14 -2.01 2.88
N TYR A 344 56.12 -2.06 3.78
CA TYR A 344 56.04 -1.43 5.11
C TYR A 344 55.93 0.10 5.01
N THR A 345 56.81 0.73 4.21
CA THR A 345 56.77 2.19 3.99
C THR A 345 55.47 2.62 3.32
N TYR A 346 55.00 1.83 2.34
CA TYR A 346 53.73 2.05 1.66
C TYR A 346 52.55 2.00 2.65
N GLY A 347 52.45 0.95 3.47
CA GLY A 347 51.40 0.80 4.47
C GLY A 347 51.36 1.95 5.48
N ALA A 348 52.52 2.41 5.96
CA ALA A 348 52.62 3.57 6.85
C ALA A 348 52.15 4.87 6.18
N GLY A 349 52.54 5.09 4.91
CA GLY A 349 52.09 6.22 4.10
C GLY A 349 50.58 6.20 3.87
N LEU A 350 50.03 5.03 3.52
CA LEU A 350 48.60 4.83 3.30
C LEU A 350 47.78 5.10 4.58
N THR A 351 48.26 4.64 5.75
CA THR A 351 47.64 4.96 7.04
C THR A 351 47.60 6.45 7.30
N LYS A 352 48.70 7.18 7.02
CA LYS A 352 48.74 8.63 7.16
C LYS A 352 47.77 9.32 6.20
N MET A 353 47.75 8.90 4.93
CA MET A 353 46.88 9.45 3.90
C MET A 353 45.40 9.29 4.24
N LEU A 354 45.01 8.14 4.78
CA LEU A 354 43.61 7.83 5.11
C LEU A 354 43.18 8.34 6.48
N SER A 355 44.10 8.78 7.35
CA SER A 355 43.84 9.12 8.75
C SER A 355 42.74 10.17 8.97
N SER A 356 42.50 11.07 8.02
CA SER A 356 41.41 12.04 8.07
C SER A 356 40.02 11.38 7.97
N ASN A 357 39.92 10.24 7.29
CA ASN A 357 38.68 9.55 6.99
C ASN A 357 38.52 8.22 7.75
N ILE A 358 39.62 7.51 8.00
CA ILE A 358 39.63 6.15 8.56
C ILE A 358 40.71 6.05 9.64
N SER A 359 40.31 5.61 10.83
CA SER A 359 41.23 5.26 11.91
C SER A 359 41.61 3.79 11.77
N LEU A 360 42.88 3.52 11.45
CA LEU A 360 43.41 2.18 11.19
C LEU A 360 44.27 1.67 12.35
N GLY A 361 44.16 0.37 12.61
CA GLY A 361 45.03 -0.34 13.54
C GLY A 361 46.39 -0.69 12.96
N LYS A 362 47.10 -1.60 13.65
CA LYS A 362 48.40 -2.10 13.21
C LYS A 362 48.26 -3.00 11.97
N TRP A 363 49.24 -2.89 11.07
CA TRP A 363 49.38 -3.80 9.94
C TRP A 363 49.86 -5.17 10.42
N ASN A 364 49.25 -6.23 9.91
CA ASN A 364 49.60 -7.63 10.17
C ASN A 364 49.68 -8.40 8.84
N ALA A 365 50.32 -9.57 8.85
CA ALA A 365 50.20 -10.50 7.74
C ALA A 365 48.75 -11.02 7.66
N SER A 366 48.23 -11.16 6.44
CA SER A 366 46.91 -11.77 6.21
C SER A 366 47.02 -13.27 5.92
N ASP A 367 45.89 -13.96 5.86
CA ASP A 367 45.82 -15.36 5.43
C ASP A 367 46.11 -15.56 3.93
N ILE A 368 46.17 -14.46 3.16
CA ILE A 368 46.55 -14.46 1.74
C ILE A 368 48.07 -14.21 1.66
N ALA A 369 48.77 -15.09 0.93
CA ALA A 369 50.22 -15.03 0.81
C ALA A 369 50.68 -13.67 0.24
N ASN A 370 51.74 -13.10 0.83
CA ASN A 370 52.31 -11.80 0.43
C ASN A 370 51.34 -10.61 0.50
N VAL A 371 50.23 -10.73 1.24
CA VAL A 371 49.26 -9.66 1.48
C VAL A 371 49.28 -9.28 2.95
N TRP A 372 49.38 -7.97 3.22
CA TRP A 372 49.25 -7.41 4.56
C TRP A 372 47.85 -6.84 4.74
N VAL A 373 47.34 -6.88 5.97
CA VAL A 373 46.00 -6.41 6.33
C VAL A 373 46.05 -5.49 7.54
N THR A 374 45.18 -4.50 7.55
CA THR A 374 44.84 -3.71 8.73
C THR A 374 43.32 -3.56 8.81
N SER A 375 42.81 -3.40 10.03
CA SER A 375 41.39 -3.18 10.30
C SER A 375 41.22 -1.88 11.07
N GLY A 376 40.06 -1.26 10.95
CA GLY A 376 39.76 0.03 11.54
C GLY A 376 38.30 0.39 11.38
N ALA A 377 38.02 1.69 11.52
CA ALA A 377 36.69 2.22 11.29
C ALA A 377 36.77 3.62 10.66
N MET A 378 35.76 3.96 9.86
CA MET A 378 35.59 5.31 9.37
C MET A 378 35.33 6.26 10.54
N ASN A 379 36.01 7.41 10.53
CA ASN A 379 35.89 8.43 11.57
C ASN A 379 34.45 8.96 11.65
N ASN A 380 33.78 9.05 10.49
CA ASN A 380 32.36 9.37 10.42
C ASN A 380 31.51 8.09 10.51
N GLY A 381 30.58 8.04 11.45
CA GLY A 381 29.63 6.92 11.61
C GLY A 381 30.19 5.65 12.27
N ASN A 382 31.51 5.58 12.53
CA ASN A 382 32.16 4.41 13.14
C ASN A 382 31.88 3.09 12.38
N HIS A 383 31.92 3.20 11.05
CA HIS A 383 31.68 2.10 10.11
C HIS A 383 32.93 1.25 9.93
N PRO A 384 32.86 -0.09 10.02
CA PRO A 384 34.03 -0.96 9.83
C PRO A 384 34.75 -0.73 8.51
N ALA A 385 36.09 -0.74 8.58
CA ALA A 385 36.96 -0.68 7.41
C ALA A 385 38.06 -1.74 7.53
N LYS A 386 38.39 -2.39 6.41
CA LYS A 386 39.46 -3.39 6.35
C LYS A 386 40.26 -3.18 5.08
N ILE A 387 41.57 -3.03 5.20
CA ILE A 387 42.44 -2.70 4.07
C ILE A 387 43.47 -3.78 3.91
N PHE A 388 43.59 -4.28 2.68
CA PHE A 388 44.60 -5.23 2.28
C PHE A 388 45.57 -4.56 1.31
N ILE A 389 46.86 -4.84 1.43
CA ILE A 389 47.90 -4.33 0.52
C ILE A 389 48.82 -5.46 0.08
N ALA A 390 49.27 -5.37 -1.17
CA ALA A 390 50.23 -6.29 -1.76
C ALA A 390 51.20 -5.52 -2.66
N GLN A 391 52.42 -6.05 -2.82
CA GLN A 391 53.41 -5.48 -3.72
C GLN A 391 53.73 -6.46 -4.85
N LYS A 392 53.77 -5.96 -6.08
CA LYS A 392 54.24 -6.68 -7.26
C LYS A 392 55.20 -5.79 -8.05
N GLY A 393 56.49 -6.08 -7.98
CA GLY A 393 57.53 -5.22 -8.54
C GLY A 393 57.48 -3.82 -7.91
N SER A 394 57.35 -2.78 -8.75
CA SER A 394 57.21 -1.38 -8.33
C SER A 394 55.76 -0.92 -8.11
N THR A 395 54.78 -1.83 -8.27
CA THR A 395 53.35 -1.51 -8.14
C THR A 395 52.82 -2.02 -6.81
N PHE A 396 52.14 -1.15 -6.08
CA PHE A 396 51.40 -1.46 -4.86
C PHE A 396 49.94 -1.56 -5.18
N TRP A 397 49.33 -2.68 -4.78
CA TRP A 397 47.91 -2.94 -4.93
C TRP A 397 47.25 -2.84 -3.56
N ARG A 398 46.06 -2.23 -3.52
CA ARG A 398 45.25 -2.15 -2.31
C ARG A 398 43.80 -2.56 -2.58
N VAL A 399 43.22 -3.28 -1.65
CA VAL A 399 41.78 -3.54 -1.59
C VAL A 399 41.24 -2.94 -0.30
N ILE A 400 40.34 -1.96 -0.41
CA ILE A 400 39.68 -1.31 0.73
C ILE A 400 38.26 -1.86 0.82
N LEU A 401 37.96 -2.57 1.90
CA LEU A 401 36.61 -3.00 2.26
C LEU A 401 35.99 -2.02 3.24
N LEU A 402 34.76 -1.59 2.97
CA LEU A 402 33.97 -0.71 3.82
C LEU A 402 32.60 -1.34 4.06
N ASP A 403 32.22 -1.51 5.33
CA ASP A 403 30.84 -1.82 5.69
C ASP A 403 30.10 -0.52 6.01
N GLN A 404 29.42 0.03 5.00
CA GLN A 404 28.74 1.32 5.08
C GLN A 404 27.44 1.30 5.90
N PHE A 405 27.01 0.14 6.41
CA PHE A 405 25.70 0.01 7.06
C PHE A 405 25.76 -0.53 8.50
N THR A 406 26.84 -1.19 8.90
CA THR A 406 27.03 -1.57 10.31
C THR A 406 27.93 -0.59 11.04
N SER A 407 27.78 -0.50 12.37
CA SER A 407 28.64 0.30 13.24
C SER A 407 29.25 -0.57 14.33
N GLY A 408 30.43 -0.17 14.81
CA GLY A 408 31.18 -0.88 15.85
C GLY A 408 32.25 -1.82 15.30
N ASN A 409 32.84 -2.65 16.16
CA ASN A 409 34.02 -3.46 15.84
C ASN A 409 33.70 -4.77 15.11
N LYS A 410 32.70 -4.78 14.23
CA LYS A 410 32.38 -5.98 13.44
C LYS A 410 33.48 -6.19 12.40
N ASP A 411 34.10 -7.37 12.42
CA ASP A 411 35.09 -7.71 11.40
C ASP A 411 34.43 -7.94 10.04
N ILE A 412 35.08 -7.47 8.97
CA ILE A 412 34.64 -7.71 7.59
C ILE A 412 35.27 -9.03 7.12
N ALA A 413 34.43 -10.05 6.91
CA ALA A 413 34.83 -11.39 6.49
C ALA A 413 34.44 -11.66 5.03
N GLU A 414 35.16 -11.04 4.10
CA GLU A 414 34.94 -11.20 2.64
C GLU A 414 36.25 -11.64 1.93
N PRO A 415 36.87 -12.77 2.31
CA PRO A 415 38.18 -13.16 1.78
C PRO A 415 38.15 -13.51 0.28
N ASP A 416 37.00 -13.95 -0.25
CA ASP A 416 36.91 -14.45 -1.63
C ASP A 416 36.98 -13.33 -2.66
N ILE A 417 36.32 -12.19 -2.41
CA ILE A 417 36.46 -11.01 -3.29
C ILE A 417 37.88 -10.46 -3.24
N VAL A 418 38.51 -10.43 -2.06
CA VAL A 418 39.88 -9.94 -1.89
C VAL A 418 40.86 -10.81 -2.67
N ARG A 419 40.72 -12.15 -2.58
CA ARG A 419 41.51 -13.10 -3.38
C ARG A 419 41.28 -12.91 -4.87
N ALA A 420 40.03 -12.78 -5.32
CA ALA A 420 39.73 -12.54 -6.73
C ALA A 420 40.39 -11.26 -7.26
N LEU A 421 40.30 -10.15 -6.51
CA LEU A 421 40.87 -8.87 -6.91
C LEU A 421 42.41 -8.90 -6.92
N PHE A 422 43.06 -9.50 -5.93
CA PHE A 422 44.53 -9.64 -5.97
C PHE A 422 45.02 -10.62 -7.04
N SER A 423 44.31 -11.71 -7.26
CA SER A 423 44.60 -12.63 -8.37
C SER A 423 44.54 -11.89 -9.71
N SER A 424 43.60 -10.96 -9.88
CA SER A 424 43.52 -10.10 -11.07
C SER A 424 44.71 -9.14 -11.19
N ALA A 425 45.33 -8.73 -10.09
CA ALA A 425 46.58 -7.96 -10.10
C ALA A 425 47.80 -8.86 -10.42
N GLY A 426 47.57 -10.17 -10.53
CA GLY A 426 48.59 -11.21 -10.61
C GLY A 426 49.49 -11.23 -9.37
N VAL A 427 48.91 -10.92 -8.21
CA VAL A 427 49.45 -11.27 -6.90
C VAL A 427 48.95 -12.70 -6.60
N PRO A 428 49.86 -13.67 -6.37
CA PRO A 428 49.51 -15.08 -6.23
C PRO A 428 48.73 -15.42 -4.96
#